data_AF-A0A1B7W4M6-F1
#
_entry.id   AF-A0A1B7W4M6-F1
#
_cell.length_a   1.000
_cell.length_b   1.000
_cell.length_c   1.000
_cell.angle_alpha   90.00
_cell.angle_beta   90.00
_cell.angle_gamma   90.00
#
_symmetry.space_group_name_H-M   'P 1'
#
loop_
_entity.id
_entity.type
_entity.pdbx_description
1 polymer ?
#
loop_
_entity_poly.entity_id
_entity_poly.type
_entity_poly.pdbx_seq_one_letter_code
_entity_poly.pdbx_strand_id
1 'polypeptide(L)'
;NLLEDNKDKGAYYTPKEIVHYMCQESLIEYLTTYCLNCDFSDLGITLREETQKELITQLIKKKEININILINNLEKSSKSKESYKSWFRHLNTALDKVKICDPAIGSGAFPMGLLHEIFTAKQTLHTFEFGNMTNFHGAEVKLNIIQNSIYGVDIERGAVDIARLRFWLSLIVDEKQPKALPNLDYKIVVGNSLVSKLGD
;
A
#
# COMPACT_ATOMS: atom_id res chain seq x y z
N ASN A 1 -3.32 -35.61 8.01
CA ASN A 1 -4.58 -35.06 7.45
C ASN A 1 -4.31 -33.56 7.31
N LEU A 2 -4.30 -32.96 6.11
CA LEU A 2 -3.79 -31.57 5.92
C LEU A 2 -4.42 -30.53 6.86
N LEU A 3 -5.66 -30.77 7.29
CA LEU A 3 -6.38 -29.93 8.25
C LEU A 3 -5.91 -30.11 9.71
N GLU A 4 -5.43 -31.30 10.08
CA GLU A 4 -4.84 -31.57 11.41
C GLU A 4 -3.42 -30.99 11.47
N ASP A 5 -2.62 -31.16 10.42
CA ASP A 5 -1.28 -30.58 10.32
C ASP A 5 -1.31 -29.03 10.36
N ASN A 6 -2.34 -28.41 9.78
CA ASN A 6 -2.56 -26.96 9.85
C ASN A 6 -2.98 -26.48 11.25
N LYS A 7 -3.75 -27.29 12.00
CA LYS A 7 -4.17 -26.95 13.37
C LYS A 7 -2.98 -26.93 14.33
N ASP A 8 -2.12 -27.94 14.23
CA ASP A 8 -0.94 -28.07 15.10
C ASP A 8 0.11 -26.98 14.84
N LYS A 9 0.13 -26.44 13.60
CA LYS A 9 1.02 -25.34 13.18
C LYS A 9 0.39 -23.94 13.31
N GLY A 10 -0.90 -23.85 13.65
CA GLY A 10 -1.62 -22.57 13.67
C GLY A 10 -1.82 -21.92 12.29
N ALA A 11 -1.69 -22.68 11.21
CA ALA A 11 -1.76 -22.20 9.83
C ALA A 11 -3.21 -22.04 9.38
N TYR A 12 -3.82 -20.88 9.69
CA TYR A 12 -5.17 -20.52 9.25
C TYR A 12 -5.15 -19.39 8.22
N TYR A 13 -5.91 -19.56 7.14
CA TYR A 13 -6.05 -18.54 6.12
C TYR A 13 -7.03 -17.45 6.57
N THR A 14 -6.60 -16.19 6.51
CA THR A 14 -7.47 -15.04 6.76
C THR A 14 -8.42 -14.84 5.57
N PRO A 15 -9.76 -14.80 5.76
CA PRO A 15 -10.70 -14.56 4.68
C PRO A 15 -10.40 -13.28 3.90
N LYS A 16 -10.65 -13.29 2.59
CA LYS A 16 -10.24 -12.20 1.67
C LYS A 16 -10.88 -10.86 2.06
N GLU A 17 -12.13 -10.89 2.49
CA GLU A 17 -12.91 -9.72 2.91
C GLU A 17 -12.29 -9.08 4.14
N ILE A 18 -11.82 -9.92 5.07
CA ILE A 18 -11.17 -9.50 6.32
C ILE A 18 -9.80 -8.90 6.01
N VAL A 19 -8.99 -9.54 5.15
CA VAL A 19 -7.72 -8.98 4.66
C VAL A 19 -7.95 -7.62 3.99
N HIS A 20 -8.90 -7.53 3.06
CA HIS A 20 -9.18 -6.29 2.34
C HIS A 20 -9.57 -5.16 3.28
N TYR A 21 -10.50 -5.41 4.21
CA TYR A 21 -10.90 -4.45 5.22
C TYR A 21 -9.71 -3.96 6.05
N MET A 22 -8.90 -4.87 6.60
CA MET A 22 -7.75 -4.50 7.42
C MET A 22 -6.70 -3.71 6.63
N CYS A 23 -6.46 -4.05 5.36
CA CYS A 23 -5.53 -3.30 4.52
C CYS A 23 -6.02 -1.86 4.29
N GLN A 24 -7.32 -1.68 4.04
CA GLN A 24 -7.91 -0.36 3.87
C GLN A 24 -7.82 0.49 5.14
N GLU A 25 -8.26 -0.05 6.28
CA GLU A 25 -8.21 0.68 7.56
C GLU A 25 -6.77 1.05 7.93
N SER A 26 -5.83 0.11 7.80
CA SER A 26 -4.41 0.36 8.11
C SER A 26 -3.81 1.46 7.25
N LEU A 27 -4.12 1.44 5.95
CA LEU A 27 -3.61 2.43 5.02
C LEU A 27 -4.25 3.81 5.25
N ILE A 28 -5.55 3.86 5.54
CA ILE A 28 -6.25 5.11 5.88
C ILE A 28 -5.63 5.74 7.13
N GLU A 29 -5.42 4.95 8.19
CA GLU A 29 -4.86 5.44 9.44
C GLU A 29 -3.42 5.95 9.27
N TYR A 30 -2.58 5.18 8.56
CA TYR A 30 -1.21 5.60 8.25
C TYR A 30 -1.18 6.91 7.47
N LEU A 31 -1.95 7.01 6.38
CA LEU A 31 -1.95 8.20 5.53
C LEU A 31 -2.54 9.41 6.23
N THR A 32 -3.58 9.21 7.04
CA THR A 32 -4.17 10.30 7.85
C THR A 32 -3.13 10.84 8.82
N THR A 33 -2.48 9.97 9.58
CA THR A 33 -1.40 10.36 10.51
C THR A 33 -0.25 11.05 9.78
N TYR A 34 0.16 10.51 8.63
CA TYR A 34 1.26 11.10 7.85
C TYR A 34 0.89 12.50 7.34
N CYS A 35 -0.29 12.68 6.74
CA CYS A 35 -0.73 13.95 6.18
C CYS A 35 -1.01 15.01 7.25
N LEU A 36 -1.53 14.63 8.43
CA LEU A 36 -1.76 15.58 9.53
C LEU A 36 -0.48 16.15 10.11
N ASN A 37 0.62 15.40 10.04
CA ASN A 37 1.94 15.86 10.47
C ASN A 37 2.66 16.72 9.41
N CYS A 38 2.04 16.98 8.26
CA CYS A 38 2.62 17.79 7.21
C CYS A 38 1.96 19.17 7.19
N ASP A 39 2.77 20.22 7.25
CA ASP A 39 2.29 21.58 7.03
C ASP A 39 2.22 21.87 5.52
N PHE A 40 1.03 22.25 5.05
CA PHE A 40 0.77 22.64 3.66
C PHE A 40 0.52 24.16 3.53
N SER A 41 0.75 24.92 4.60
CA SER A 41 0.58 26.38 4.64
C SER A 41 1.39 27.08 3.55
N ASP A 42 2.62 26.62 3.28
CA ASP A 42 3.49 27.12 2.20
C ASP A 42 2.90 26.94 0.79
N LEU A 43 1.98 25.99 0.62
CA LEU A 43 1.27 25.74 -0.63
C LEU A 43 -0.07 26.48 -0.70
N GLY A 44 -0.37 27.29 0.33
CA GLY A 44 -1.63 28.02 0.48
C GLY A 44 -2.83 27.13 0.76
N ILE A 45 -2.62 25.92 1.28
CA ILE A 45 -3.65 24.92 1.52
C ILE A 45 -3.76 24.66 3.02
N THR A 46 -4.89 25.04 3.60
CA THR A 46 -5.25 24.64 4.96
C THR A 46 -6.49 23.78 4.88
N LEU A 47 -6.32 22.46 4.98
CA LEU A 47 -7.44 21.51 5.03
C LEU A 47 -7.66 21.06 6.47
N ARG A 48 -8.91 21.14 6.92
CA ARG A 48 -9.32 20.57 8.21
C ARG A 48 -9.06 19.07 8.23
N GLU A 49 -8.68 18.55 9.40
CA GLU A 49 -8.39 17.13 9.61
C GLU A 49 -9.50 16.21 9.09
N GLU A 50 -10.76 16.51 9.41
CA GLU A 50 -11.93 15.76 8.93
C GLU A 50 -12.01 15.69 7.39
N THR A 51 -11.63 16.78 6.72
CA THR A 51 -11.62 16.85 5.24
C THR A 51 -10.50 16.00 4.66
N GLN A 52 -9.31 16.04 5.27
CA GLN A 52 -8.18 15.19 4.84
C GLN A 52 -8.52 13.71 5.00
N LYS A 53 -9.08 13.33 6.16
CA LYS A 53 -9.49 11.96 6.45
C LYS A 53 -10.58 11.44 5.50
N GLU A 54 -11.57 12.28 5.17
CA GLU A 54 -12.60 11.92 4.20
C GLU A 54 -12.01 11.70 2.80
N LEU A 55 -11.12 12.57 2.33
CA LEU A 55 -10.47 12.43 1.02
C LEU A 55 -9.63 11.15 0.93
N ILE A 56 -8.86 10.85 1.97
CA ILE A 56 -8.09 9.60 2.07
C ILE A 56 -9.03 8.39 2.07
N THR A 57 -10.11 8.44 2.84
CA THR A 57 -11.09 7.36 2.91
C THR A 57 -11.75 7.11 1.55
N GLN A 58 -12.12 8.16 0.81
CA GLN A 58 -12.66 8.01 -0.54
C GLN A 58 -11.65 7.42 -1.52
N LEU A 59 -10.41 7.89 -1.48
CA LEU A 59 -9.35 7.34 -2.32
C LEU A 59 -9.15 5.84 -2.05
N ILE A 60 -9.07 5.44 -0.79
CA ILE A 60 -8.77 4.05 -0.43
C ILE A 60 -9.99 3.14 -0.55
N LYS A 61 -11.17 3.51 -0.07
CA LYS A 61 -12.34 2.62 -0.09
C LYS A 61 -13.14 2.70 -1.39
N LYS A 62 -13.33 3.91 -1.93
CA LYS A 62 -14.15 4.13 -3.12
C LYS A 62 -13.35 4.14 -4.42
N LYS A 63 -12.01 4.26 -4.33
CA LYS A 63 -11.10 4.35 -5.49
C LYS A 63 -11.35 5.57 -6.36
N GLU A 64 -11.84 6.64 -5.74
CA GLU A 64 -12.30 7.87 -6.39
C GLU A 64 -11.75 9.11 -5.69
N ILE A 65 -11.66 10.21 -6.43
CA ILE A 65 -11.29 11.52 -5.91
C ILE A 65 -12.41 12.51 -6.20
N ASN A 66 -13.07 13.00 -5.15
CA ASN A 66 -14.14 13.98 -5.27
C ASN A 66 -13.63 15.41 -4.97
N ILE A 67 -13.35 16.17 -6.02
CA ILE A 67 -12.84 17.55 -5.91
C ILE A 67 -13.86 18.49 -5.24
N ASN A 68 -15.16 18.20 -5.33
CA ASN A 68 -16.18 19.08 -4.74
C ASN A 68 -16.02 19.21 -3.22
N ILE A 69 -15.50 18.17 -2.56
CA ILE A 69 -15.19 18.20 -1.13
C ILE A 69 -14.11 19.25 -0.84
N LEU A 70 -13.09 19.34 -1.68
CA LEU A 70 -12.04 20.35 -1.56
C LEU A 70 -12.61 21.75 -1.86
N ILE A 71 -13.31 21.91 -2.98
CA ILE A 71 -13.85 23.21 -3.41
C ILE A 71 -14.78 23.83 -2.36
N ASN A 72 -15.60 22.99 -1.69
CA ASN A 72 -16.56 23.46 -0.69
C ASN A 72 -15.92 23.78 0.67
N ASN A 73 -14.71 23.25 0.95
CA ASN A 73 -14.02 23.42 2.23
C ASN A 73 -12.81 24.35 2.19
N LEU A 74 -12.41 24.84 1.01
CA LEU A 74 -11.33 25.82 0.86
C LEU A 74 -11.83 27.24 1.15
N GLU A 75 -11.04 27.99 1.91
CA GLU A 75 -11.25 29.42 2.06
C GLU A 75 -11.16 30.13 0.69
N LYS A 76 -11.93 31.21 0.51
CA LYS A 76 -12.14 31.90 -0.78
C LYS A 76 -10.85 32.35 -1.48
N SER A 77 -9.73 32.42 -0.76
CA SER A 77 -8.43 32.95 -1.18
C SER A 77 -7.56 31.97 -1.99
N SER A 78 -7.81 30.65 -1.92
CA SER A 78 -6.90 29.62 -2.45
C SER A 78 -7.48 28.76 -3.59
N LYS A 79 -8.45 29.29 -4.35
CA LYS A 79 -9.21 28.55 -5.39
C LYS A 79 -8.43 28.32 -6.69
N SER A 80 -7.15 27.95 -6.62
CA SER A 80 -6.41 27.53 -7.81
C SER A 80 -6.55 26.02 -8.02
N LYS A 81 -6.71 25.59 -9.27
CA LYS A 81 -6.71 24.16 -9.63
C LYS A 81 -5.40 23.45 -9.28
N GLU A 82 -4.31 24.22 -9.16
CA GLU A 82 -2.98 23.70 -8.93
C GLU A 82 -2.75 23.36 -7.44
N SER A 83 -3.38 24.09 -6.53
CA SER A 83 -3.24 23.89 -5.08
C SER A 83 -3.66 22.47 -4.68
N TYR A 84 -4.89 22.03 -5.01
CA TYR A 84 -5.31 20.67 -4.62
C TYR A 84 -4.50 19.56 -5.30
N LYS A 85 -3.98 19.77 -6.51
CA LYS A 85 -3.07 18.81 -7.15
C LYS A 85 -1.80 18.61 -6.32
N SER A 86 -1.27 19.68 -5.74
CA SER A 86 -0.11 19.60 -4.84
C SER A 86 -0.39 18.68 -3.64
N TRP A 87 -1.57 18.79 -3.02
CA TRP A 87 -1.93 17.91 -1.90
C TRP A 87 -2.01 16.43 -2.32
N PHE A 88 -2.61 16.12 -3.47
CA PHE A 88 -2.65 14.74 -3.98
C PHE A 88 -1.27 14.20 -4.38
N ARG A 89 -0.35 15.04 -4.89
CA ARG A 89 1.05 14.64 -5.11
C ARG A 89 1.76 14.30 -3.81
N HIS A 90 1.49 15.07 -2.77
CA HIS A 90 2.02 14.79 -1.44
C HIS A 90 1.46 13.46 -0.90
N LEU A 91 0.16 13.21 -1.06
CA LEU A 91 -0.45 11.93 -0.71
C LEU A 91 0.15 10.76 -1.50
N ASN A 92 0.44 10.96 -2.80
CA ASN A 92 1.15 9.97 -3.61
C ASN A 92 2.56 9.68 -3.07
N THR A 93 3.26 10.71 -2.60
CA THR A 93 4.58 10.58 -1.95
C THR A 93 4.49 9.86 -0.61
N ALA A 94 3.42 10.10 0.15
CA ALA A 94 3.15 9.37 1.40
C ALA A 94 2.97 7.86 1.14
N LEU A 95 2.29 7.50 0.04
CA LEU A 95 2.15 6.10 -0.39
C LEU A 95 3.52 5.45 -0.70
N ASP A 96 4.48 6.18 -1.29
CA ASP A 96 5.84 5.66 -1.55
C ASP A 96 6.64 5.39 -0.25
N LYS A 97 6.24 6.04 0.84
CA LYS A 97 6.91 5.94 2.15
C LYS A 97 6.34 4.84 3.04
N VAL A 98 5.18 4.28 2.71
CA VAL A 98 4.54 3.21 3.50
C VAL A 98 5.54 2.05 3.70
N LYS A 99 5.68 1.59 4.95
CA LYS A 99 6.45 0.40 5.32
C LYS A 99 5.51 -0.61 5.97
N ILE A 100 5.57 -1.84 5.51
CA ILE A 100 4.70 -2.95 5.88
C ILE A 100 5.61 -4.05 6.40
N CYS A 101 5.40 -4.44 7.65
CA CYS A 101 6.12 -5.55 8.28
C CYS A 101 5.11 -6.58 8.75
N ASP A 102 5.21 -7.81 8.22
CA ASP A 102 4.39 -8.93 8.66
C ASP A 102 5.27 -10.02 9.31
N PRO A 103 5.28 -10.14 10.64
CA PRO A 103 6.17 -11.04 11.38
C PRO A 103 5.73 -12.52 11.37
N ALA A 104 4.58 -12.82 10.78
CA ALA A 104 4.06 -14.17 10.55
C ALA A 104 3.34 -14.16 9.19
N ILE A 105 4.10 -13.82 8.15
CA ILE A 105 3.58 -13.46 6.83
C ILE A 105 2.75 -14.57 6.18
N GLY A 106 2.96 -15.83 6.56
CA GLY A 106 2.30 -16.97 5.99
C GLY A 106 2.45 -16.96 4.47
N SER A 107 1.33 -17.18 3.78
CA SER A 107 1.28 -17.10 2.32
C SER A 107 1.31 -15.67 1.74
N GLY A 108 1.48 -14.64 2.56
CA GLY A 108 1.58 -13.24 2.13
C GLY A 108 0.26 -12.52 1.87
N ALA A 109 -0.86 -12.99 2.44
CA ALA A 109 -2.20 -12.45 2.15
C ALA A 109 -2.31 -10.95 2.46
N PHE A 110 -1.83 -10.50 3.63
CA PHE A 110 -1.89 -9.11 4.07
C PHE A 110 -0.98 -8.19 3.26
N PRO A 111 0.34 -8.45 3.14
CA PRO A 111 1.21 -7.68 2.26
C PRO A 111 0.76 -7.63 0.80
N MET A 112 0.19 -8.71 0.24
CA MET A 112 -0.41 -8.70 -1.09
C MET A 112 -1.65 -7.80 -1.15
N GLY A 113 -2.51 -7.84 -0.13
CA GLY A 113 -3.65 -6.93 -0.01
C GLY A 113 -3.20 -5.47 -0.02
N LEU A 114 -2.23 -5.12 0.82
CA LEU A 114 -1.67 -3.76 0.87
C LEU A 114 -0.99 -3.34 -0.44
N LEU A 115 -0.26 -4.24 -1.11
CA LEU A 115 0.28 -4.00 -2.45
C LEU A 115 -0.84 -3.57 -3.41
N HIS A 116 -1.95 -4.29 -3.44
CA HIS A 116 -3.09 -3.97 -4.30
C HIS A 116 -3.77 -2.66 -3.90
N GLU A 117 -3.96 -2.39 -2.61
CA GLU A 117 -4.56 -1.14 -2.13
C GLU A 117 -3.71 0.08 -2.52
N ILE A 118 -2.40 0.03 -2.27
CA ILE A 118 -1.45 1.09 -2.61
C ILE A 118 -1.39 1.27 -4.14
N PHE A 119 -1.26 0.17 -4.89
CA PHE A 119 -1.22 0.23 -6.36
C PHE A 119 -2.47 0.88 -6.94
N THR A 120 -3.67 0.47 -6.48
CA THR A 120 -4.93 1.04 -6.94
C THR A 120 -5.03 2.52 -6.58
N ALA A 121 -4.63 2.91 -5.37
CA ALA A 121 -4.60 4.32 -4.98
C ALA A 121 -3.68 5.15 -5.88
N LYS A 122 -2.49 4.63 -6.22
CA LYS A 122 -1.57 5.27 -7.18
C LYS A 122 -2.17 5.38 -8.58
N GLN A 123 -2.91 4.37 -9.05
CA GLN A 123 -3.64 4.45 -10.32
C GLN A 123 -4.71 5.55 -10.32
N THR A 124 -5.51 5.64 -9.25
CA THR A 124 -6.53 6.69 -9.09
C THR A 124 -5.88 8.07 -9.07
N LEU A 125 -4.80 8.26 -8.30
CA LEU A 125 -4.05 9.52 -8.24
C LEU A 125 -3.43 9.91 -9.58
N HIS A 126 -2.84 8.95 -10.30
CA HIS A 126 -2.28 9.20 -11.64
C HIS A 126 -3.37 9.61 -12.63
N THR A 127 -4.48 8.87 -12.67
CA THR A 127 -5.62 9.21 -13.55
C THR A 127 -6.17 10.59 -13.23
N PHE A 128 -6.23 10.95 -11.94
CA PHE A 128 -6.66 12.27 -11.51
C PHE A 128 -5.71 13.39 -11.96
N GLU A 129 -4.40 13.17 -11.88
CA GLU A 129 -3.42 14.18 -12.23
C GLU A 129 -3.30 14.40 -13.75
N PHE A 130 -3.29 13.31 -14.52
CA PHE A 130 -2.99 13.32 -15.96
C PHE A 130 -4.23 13.09 -16.86
N GLY A 131 -5.37 12.70 -16.29
CA GLY A 131 -6.63 12.46 -17.00
C GLY A 131 -6.70 11.13 -17.76
N ASN A 132 -5.66 10.29 -17.73
CA ASN A 132 -5.60 9.00 -18.42
C ASN A 132 -4.50 8.08 -17.81
N MET A 133 -4.31 6.90 -18.40
CA MET A 133 -3.37 5.86 -17.96
C MET A 133 -2.24 5.57 -18.94
N THR A 134 -2.04 6.38 -20.00
CA THR A 134 -1.10 6.04 -21.08
C THR A 134 0.35 5.93 -20.62
N ASN A 135 0.75 6.72 -19.62
CA ASN A 135 2.10 6.75 -19.05
C ASN A 135 2.20 6.11 -17.66
N PHE A 136 1.20 5.31 -17.26
CA PHE A 136 1.24 4.62 -15.98
C PHE A 136 1.93 3.26 -16.13
N HIS A 137 3.19 3.18 -15.68
CA HIS A 137 4.00 1.96 -15.75
C HIS A 137 3.68 1.00 -14.61
N GLY A 138 2.59 0.24 -14.74
CA GLY A 138 2.05 -0.58 -13.65
C GLY A 138 3.04 -1.58 -13.03
N ALA A 139 3.80 -2.30 -13.86
CA ALA A 139 4.81 -3.24 -13.38
C ALA A 139 5.93 -2.55 -12.56
N GLU A 140 6.36 -1.36 -12.98
CA GLU A 140 7.38 -0.57 -12.27
C GLU A 140 6.86 -0.04 -10.94
N VAL A 141 5.60 0.42 -10.91
CA VAL A 141 4.95 0.85 -9.67
C VAL A 141 4.83 -0.31 -8.68
N LYS A 142 4.37 -1.49 -9.12
CA LYS A 142 4.31 -2.70 -8.27
C LYS A 142 5.69 -3.09 -7.76
N LEU A 143 6.69 -3.09 -8.65
CA LEU A 143 8.07 -3.40 -8.29
C LEU A 143 8.59 -2.45 -7.21
N ASN A 144 8.34 -1.15 -7.36
CA ASN A 144 8.73 -0.14 -6.38
C ASN A 144 8.07 -0.41 -5.01
N ILE A 145 6.77 -0.69 -4.97
CA ILE A 145 6.06 -1.00 -3.72
C ILE A 145 6.65 -2.25 -3.08
N ILE A 146 6.85 -3.34 -3.84
CA ILE A 146 7.38 -4.59 -3.29
C ILE A 146 8.80 -4.41 -2.73
N GLN A 147 9.68 -3.72 -3.45
CA GLN A 147 11.08 -3.54 -3.04
C GLN A 147 11.23 -2.62 -1.83
N ASN A 148 10.41 -1.58 -1.74
CA ASN A 148 10.62 -0.50 -0.78
C ASN A 148 9.65 -0.56 0.39
N SER A 149 8.48 -1.16 0.25
CA SER A 149 7.43 -1.11 1.27
C SER A 149 7.20 -2.44 1.98
N ILE A 150 7.51 -3.57 1.36
CA ILE A 150 7.07 -4.88 1.87
C ILE A 150 8.21 -5.65 2.53
N TYR A 151 7.96 -6.07 3.77
CA TYR A 151 8.86 -6.85 4.60
C TYR A 151 8.07 -7.93 5.33
N GLY A 152 8.62 -9.14 5.40
CA GLY A 152 7.94 -10.26 6.03
C GLY A 152 8.87 -11.33 6.58
N VAL A 153 8.41 -12.01 7.61
CA VAL A 153 9.09 -13.13 8.24
C VAL A 153 8.09 -14.25 8.47
N ASP A 154 8.48 -15.49 8.20
CA ASP A 154 7.74 -16.66 8.65
C ASP A 154 8.71 -17.76 9.12
N ILE A 155 8.29 -18.56 10.08
CA ILE A 155 9.09 -19.69 10.55
C ILE A 155 9.08 -20.85 9.55
N GLU A 156 8.01 -20.99 8.76
CA GLU A 156 7.86 -22.05 7.78
C GLU A 156 8.40 -21.62 6.42
N ARG A 157 9.43 -22.33 5.93
CA ARG A 157 10.01 -22.08 4.60
C ARG A 157 8.97 -22.16 3.48
N GLY A 158 8.04 -23.11 3.54
CA GLY A 158 7.00 -23.25 2.52
C GLY A 158 6.09 -22.02 2.42
N ALA A 159 5.77 -21.38 3.55
CA ALA A 159 4.98 -20.16 3.58
C ALA A 159 5.73 -19.00 2.90
N VAL A 160 7.01 -18.82 3.26
CA VAL A 160 7.91 -17.84 2.63
C VAL A 160 8.02 -18.04 1.12
N ASP A 161 8.23 -19.27 0.66
CA ASP A 161 8.36 -19.59 -0.77
C ASP A 161 7.04 -19.28 -1.52
N ILE A 162 5.88 -19.60 -0.93
CA ILE A 162 4.56 -19.24 -1.50
C ILE A 162 4.39 -17.73 -1.56
N ALA A 163 4.74 -17.00 -0.50
CA ALA A 163 4.64 -15.54 -0.47
C ALA A 163 5.50 -14.90 -1.57
N ARG A 164 6.78 -15.30 -1.67
CA ARG A 164 7.70 -14.84 -2.74
C ARG A 164 7.14 -15.13 -4.13
N LEU A 165 6.62 -16.34 -4.36
CA LEU A 165 6.01 -16.71 -5.64
C LEU A 165 4.80 -15.83 -5.97
N ARG A 166 3.91 -15.54 -5.00
CA ARG A 166 2.76 -14.66 -5.23
C ARG A 166 3.20 -13.25 -5.64
N PHE A 167 4.22 -12.69 -4.99
CA PHE A 167 4.78 -11.40 -5.38
C PHE A 167 5.38 -11.44 -6.78
N TRP A 168 6.13 -12.49 -7.13
CA TRP A 168 6.67 -12.65 -8.48
C TRP A 168 5.56 -12.73 -9.54
N LEU A 169 4.51 -13.52 -9.32
CA LEU A 169 3.37 -13.61 -10.23
C LEU A 169 2.67 -12.26 -10.39
N SER A 170 2.58 -11.48 -9.31
CA SER A 170 1.97 -10.15 -9.34
C SER A 170 2.71 -9.14 -10.22
N LEU A 171 4.02 -9.35 -10.43
CA LEU A 171 4.87 -8.53 -11.30
C LEU A 171 4.78 -8.97 -12.76
N ILE A 172 4.86 -10.27 -13.03
CA ILE A 172 4.92 -10.81 -14.39
C ILE A 172 3.60 -10.62 -15.14
N VAL A 173 2.45 -10.67 -14.44
CA VAL A 173 1.13 -10.63 -15.08
C VAL A 173 0.89 -9.38 -15.94
N ASP A 174 1.56 -8.27 -15.62
CA ASP A 174 1.42 -7.00 -16.35
C ASP A 174 2.53 -6.76 -17.39
N GLU A 175 3.57 -7.60 -17.43
CA GLU A 175 4.69 -7.42 -18.34
C GLU A 175 4.48 -8.12 -19.68
N LYS A 176 4.66 -7.37 -20.77
CA LYS A 176 4.60 -7.92 -22.14
C LYS A 176 5.79 -8.81 -22.49
N GLN A 177 6.92 -8.61 -21.80
CA GLN A 177 8.14 -9.38 -21.98
C GLN A 177 8.72 -9.72 -20.61
N PRO A 178 9.27 -10.93 -20.43
CA PRO A 178 9.83 -11.36 -19.15
C PRO A 178 11.08 -10.55 -18.81
N LYS A 179 11.06 -9.78 -17.73
CA LYS A 179 12.26 -9.20 -17.13
C LYS A 179 12.82 -10.09 -16.02
N ALA A 180 14.08 -9.82 -15.66
CA ALA A 180 14.70 -10.45 -14.51
C ALA A 180 13.92 -10.12 -13.23
N LEU A 181 13.59 -11.15 -12.46
CA LEU A 181 12.84 -11.01 -11.23
C LEU A 181 13.68 -10.32 -10.15
N PRO A 182 13.06 -9.46 -9.32
CA PRO A 182 13.77 -8.89 -8.18
C PRO A 182 14.12 -9.98 -7.17
N ASN A 183 15.25 -9.80 -6.48
CA ASN A 183 15.59 -10.63 -5.33
C ASN A 183 14.68 -10.25 -4.15
N LEU A 184 13.69 -11.11 -3.86
CA LEU A 184 12.78 -10.97 -2.72
C LEU A 184 13.31 -11.65 -1.45
N ASP A 185 14.42 -12.38 -1.54
CA ASP A 185 14.92 -13.22 -0.44
C ASP A 185 15.28 -12.40 0.78
N TYR A 186 15.77 -11.17 0.59
CA TYR A 186 16.14 -10.26 1.69
C TYR A 186 14.96 -9.49 2.28
N LYS A 187 13.77 -9.57 1.67
CA LYS A 187 12.57 -8.84 2.11
C LYS A 187 11.57 -9.75 2.79
N ILE A 188 11.47 -10.99 2.32
CA ILE A 188 10.60 -12.02 2.88
C ILE A 188 11.53 -13.17 3.26
N VAL A 189 11.76 -13.38 4.54
CA VAL A 189 12.79 -14.31 5.05
C VAL A 189 12.18 -15.43 5.89
N VAL A 190 12.87 -16.56 5.93
CA VAL A 190 12.60 -17.62 6.92
C VAL A 190 13.24 -17.20 8.23
N GLY A 191 12.46 -17.12 9.31
CA GLY A 191 12.97 -16.70 10.61
C GLY A 191 11.94 -16.86 11.72
N ASN A 192 12.44 -16.89 12.96
CA ASN A 192 11.59 -16.85 14.14
C ASN A 192 11.45 -15.40 14.60
N SER A 193 10.28 -14.80 14.41
CA SER A 193 10.02 -13.41 14.81
C SER A 193 10.01 -13.19 16.33
N LEU A 194 9.93 -14.25 17.14
CA LEU A 194 9.97 -14.18 18.61
C LEU A 194 11.40 -14.23 19.18
N VAL A 195 12.37 -14.73 18.42
CA VAL A 195 13.74 -14.91 18.89
C VAL A 195 14.68 -14.04 18.07
N SER A 196 14.99 -12.86 18.59
CA SER A 196 16.10 -12.05 18.06
C SER A 196 17.41 -12.76 18.41
N LYS A 197 18.19 -13.15 17.40
CA LYS A 197 19.63 -13.34 17.61
C LYS A 197 20.29 -11.96 17.66
N LEU A 198 20.23 -11.33 18.82
CA LEU A 198 21.12 -10.23 19.16
C LEU A 198 22.50 -10.84 19.45
N GLY A 199 23.37 -10.90 18.44
CA GLY A 199 24.80 -11.16 18.63
C GLY A 199 25.36 -12.45 18.01
N ASP A 200 25.08 -12.74 16.75
CA ASP A 200 25.98 -13.55 15.90
C ASP A 200 26.66 -12.65 14.85
#